data_AF-A0A7S1FHA3-F1
#
_entry.id   AF-A0A7S1FHA3-F1
#
_cell.length_a   1.000
_cell.length_b   1.000
_cell.length_c   1.000
_cell.angle_alpha   90.00
_cell.angle_beta   90.00
_cell.angle_gamma   90.00
#
_symmetry.space_group_name_H-M   'P 1'
#
loop_
_entity.id
_entity.type
_entity.pdbx_description
1 polymer ?
#
loop_
_entity_poly.entity_id
_entity_poly.type
_entity_poly.pdbx_seq_one_letter_code
_entity_poly.pdbx_strand_id
1 'polypeptide(L)'
;MAQVVAFHVGDRVHVLMSTSTQMVWHPVASTKRASVYCCAILSLGDASTIWEVGQSRGHVEVLESLPSHARFFEEYLRGTGEFAKVGKPVLFSGAARGMPAYNLWTDDYLRDKHGHVLLDQVEPEKKETRTVLAQEDWTLRKFLDNYADKDIYSTAITPRALSEEVYLLPFMNCGGYLDKLQATVLWFSSGGTSSVIHSDSQQNVHCMLAGTKHWILWRPDEKIDSREYGWIQAEDEGKRDPQFKDAYGQFAGRINVSDVDLKKYPGWNKMPRWEMTLRAGDCAFIPKEWYHYVESTRQRSISVHVWFHNGNVFEGRGCDKLEAKLYNSSDFVYSLSDCTFRESRKRNPPCRLPKERLARTEL
;
A
#
# COMPACT_ATOMS: atom_id res chain seq x y z
N MET A 1 -3.39 34.10 11.47
CA MET A 1 -2.67 35.39 11.64
C MET A 1 -1.40 35.11 12.42
N ALA A 2 -0.22 35.27 11.83
CA ALA A 2 1.04 35.14 12.57
C ALA A 2 1.21 36.37 13.47
N GLN A 3 1.54 36.18 14.76
CA GLN A 3 1.89 37.28 15.65
C GLN A 3 3.34 37.68 15.40
N VAL A 4 3.56 38.93 15.00
CA VAL A 4 4.89 39.54 14.92
C VAL A 4 5.00 40.52 16.08
N VAL A 5 5.97 40.30 16.96
CA VAL A 5 6.29 41.24 18.04
C VAL A 5 7.61 41.93 17.67
N ALA A 6 7.54 43.25 17.47
CA ALA A 6 8.70 44.09 17.27
C ALA A 6 8.96 44.92 18.53
N PHE A 7 10.20 44.96 18.99
CA PHE A 7 10.62 45.82 20.09
C PHE A 7 11.97 46.48 19.78
N HIS A 8 12.24 47.59 20.46
CA HIS A 8 13.45 48.38 20.26
C HIS A 8 14.46 48.11 21.36
N VAL A 9 15.73 48.00 20.97
CA VAL A 9 16.87 48.06 21.88
C VAL A 9 17.88 49.04 21.28
N GLY A 10 17.93 50.26 21.82
CA GLY A 10 18.68 51.37 21.23
C GLY A 10 18.20 51.73 19.82
N ASP A 11 19.13 52.05 18.91
CA ASP A 11 18.82 52.39 17.51
C ASP A 11 18.57 51.17 16.60
N ARG A 12 18.35 49.98 17.18
CA ARG A 12 18.11 48.73 16.44
C ARG A 12 16.72 48.16 16.73
N VAL A 13 16.03 47.78 15.65
CA VAL A 13 14.73 47.10 15.72
C VAL A 13 14.97 45.60 15.72
N HIS A 14 14.43 44.91 16.74
CA HIS A 14 14.46 43.46 16.85
C HIS A 14 13.05 42.90 16.60
N VAL A 15 12.96 41.87 15.77
CA VAL A 15 11.69 41.22 15.38
C VAL A 15 11.80 39.73 15.68
N LEU A 16 10.87 39.22 16.51
CA LEU A 16 10.74 37.79 16.79
C LEU A 16 9.58 37.21 15.99
N MET A 17 9.82 36.08 15.29
CA MET A 17 8.82 35.39 14.47
C MET A 17 8.80 33.87 14.72
N SER A 18 7.61 33.28 14.55
CA SER A 18 7.37 31.83 14.51
C SER A 18 7.97 31.21 13.22
N THR A 19 8.43 29.97 13.32
CA THR A 19 9.46 29.32 12.48
C THR A 19 9.05 28.86 11.06
N SER A 20 8.32 29.65 10.26
CA SER A 20 7.95 29.21 8.89
C SER A 20 8.07 30.26 7.78
N THR A 21 8.81 31.36 7.98
CA THR A 21 8.90 32.43 6.96
C THR A 21 10.34 32.76 6.59
N GLN A 22 10.67 32.79 5.29
CA GLN A 22 11.87 33.43 4.76
C GLN A 22 11.52 34.79 4.13
N MET A 23 12.33 35.82 4.41
CA MET A 23 12.24 37.13 3.76
C MET A 23 13.29 37.28 2.66
N VAL A 24 12.89 37.87 1.53
CA VAL A 24 13.81 38.37 0.49
C VAL A 24 13.69 39.89 0.44
N TRP A 25 14.81 40.59 0.56
CA TRP A 25 14.87 42.05 0.56
C TRP A 25 15.22 42.58 -0.82
N HIS A 26 14.36 43.45 -1.39
CA HIS A 26 14.68 44.21 -2.60
C HIS A 26 14.91 45.69 -2.26
N PRO A 27 16.03 46.29 -2.72
CA PRO A 27 16.25 47.72 -2.54
C PRO A 27 15.39 48.52 -3.51
N VAL A 28 14.55 49.42 -2.99
CA VAL A 28 13.78 50.37 -3.80
C VAL A 28 14.29 51.78 -3.50
N ALA A 29 15.23 52.24 -4.35
CA ALA A 29 15.79 53.59 -4.45
C ALA A 29 16.43 54.22 -3.18
N SER A 30 17.69 54.66 -3.31
CA SER A 30 18.40 55.39 -2.24
C SER A 30 18.19 56.90 -2.37
N THR A 31 17.63 57.53 -1.33
CA THR A 31 17.91 58.94 -1.04
C THR A 31 18.47 59.06 0.38
N LYS A 32 19.36 60.04 0.57
CA LYS A 32 20.37 60.13 1.65
C LYS A 32 19.88 60.17 3.12
N ARG A 33 18.63 59.82 3.44
CA ARG A 33 18.15 59.78 4.84
C ARG A 33 17.14 58.70 5.24
N ALA A 34 16.72 57.80 4.36
CA ALA A 34 15.99 56.59 4.78
C ALA A 34 15.98 55.56 3.65
N SER A 35 16.41 54.33 3.93
CA SER A 35 16.23 53.19 3.02
C SER A 35 14.86 52.58 3.29
N VAL A 36 13.94 52.72 2.33
CA VAL A 36 12.63 52.04 2.38
C VAL A 36 12.84 50.65 1.79
N TYR A 37 12.79 49.63 2.65
CA TYR A 37 12.82 48.25 2.21
C TYR A 37 11.40 47.75 2.01
N CYS A 38 11.05 47.37 0.78
CA CYS A 38 9.80 46.69 0.52
C CYS A 38 9.98 45.21 0.87
N CYS A 39 9.37 44.77 1.96
CA CYS A 39 9.34 43.36 2.31
C CYS A 39 8.21 42.68 1.52
N ALA A 40 8.56 41.98 0.45
CA ALA A 40 7.64 41.04 -0.17
C ALA A 40 7.53 39.83 0.76
N ILE A 41 6.42 39.70 1.48
CA ILE A 41 6.05 38.45 2.14
C ILE A 41 5.60 37.50 1.04
N LEU A 42 6.54 36.70 0.52
CA LEU A 42 6.18 35.50 -0.22
C LEU A 42 5.52 34.57 0.79
N SER A 43 4.18 34.52 0.76
CA SER A 43 3.45 33.39 1.32
C SER A 43 3.91 32.17 0.54
N LEU A 44 4.88 31.43 1.10
CA LEU A 44 4.98 30.01 0.81
C LEU A 44 3.61 29.48 1.22
N GLY A 45 2.75 29.21 0.24
CA GLY A 45 1.50 28.52 0.53
C GLY A 45 1.87 27.27 1.31
N ASP A 46 1.19 27.02 2.43
CA ASP A 46 1.41 25.82 3.24
C ASP A 46 1.27 24.60 2.30
N ALA A 47 2.40 24.01 1.92
CA ALA A 47 2.43 22.83 1.06
C ALA A 47 1.65 21.74 1.79
N SER A 48 0.51 21.35 1.22
CA SER A 48 -0.35 20.35 1.83
C SER A 48 -0.02 18.99 1.22
N THR A 49 0.45 18.06 2.03
CA THR A 49 0.65 16.68 1.60
C THR A 49 -0.69 15.98 1.35
N ILE A 50 -0.68 14.85 0.65
CA ILE A 50 -1.87 14.03 0.45
C ILE A 50 -2.48 13.55 1.79
N TRP A 51 -1.67 13.48 2.84
CA TRP A 51 -2.08 13.14 4.21
C TRP A 51 -2.80 14.28 4.95
N GLU A 52 -2.75 15.50 4.44
CA GLU A 52 -3.32 16.68 5.08
C GLU A 52 -4.58 17.18 4.35
N VAL A 53 -4.83 16.70 3.14
CA VAL A 53 -6.00 17.08 2.32
C VAL A 53 -7.12 16.03 2.42
N GLY A 54 -8.33 16.47 2.10
CA GLY A 54 -9.51 15.60 2.06
C GLY A 54 -10.23 15.50 3.41
N GLN A 55 -11.41 14.89 3.38
CA GLN A 55 -12.27 14.73 4.55
C GLN A 55 -12.04 13.35 5.15
N SER A 56 -11.39 13.29 6.32
CA SER A 56 -11.19 12.02 7.01
C SER A 56 -12.54 11.41 7.41
N ARG A 57 -12.75 10.17 6.97
CA ARG A 57 -13.83 9.28 7.42
C ARG A 57 -13.41 8.41 8.60
N GLY A 58 -12.21 8.66 9.14
CA GLY A 58 -11.58 7.85 10.17
C GLY A 58 -10.83 6.65 9.62
N HIS A 59 -10.52 5.72 10.51
CA HIS A 59 -9.83 4.49 10.16
C HIS A 59 -10.79 3.42 9.61
N VAL A 60 -10.25 2.52 8.79
CA VAL A 60 -10.95 1.29 8.42
C VAL A 60 -11.30 0.47 9.66
N GLU A 61 -12.31 -0.39 9.55
CA GLU A 61 -12.67 -1.32 10.62
C GLU A 61 -11.49 -2.24 10.95
N VAL A 62 -11.28 -2.47 12.25
CA VAL A 62 -10.26 -3.40 12.76
C VAL A 62 -10.96 -4.57 13.43
N LEU A 63 -10.65 -5.78 12.97
CA LEU A 63 -11.09 -7.02 13.59
C LEU A 63 -9.93 -7.67 14.34
N GLU A 64 -10.14 -8.00 15.62
CA GLU A 64 -9.19 -8.76 16.43
C GLU A 64 -9.27 -10.27 16.16
N SER A 65 -10.35 -10.72 15.52
CA SER A 65 -10.58 -12.12 15.15
C SER A 65 -11.00 -12.22 13.70
N LEU A 66 -10.54 -13.27 13.02
CA LEU A 66 -10.90 -13.51 11.62
C LEU A 66 -12.41 -13.79 11.47
N PRO A 67 -13.07 -13.24 10.44
CA PRO A 67 -14.48 -13.54 10.16
C PRO A 67 -14.65 -14.97 9.66
N SER A 68 -15.88 -15.49 9.74
CA SER A 68 -16.26 -16.70 9.01
C SER A 68 -16.19 -16.47 7.49
N HIS A 69 -16.13 -17.55 6.72
CA HIS A 69 -16.16 -17.48 5.26
C HIS A 69 -17.41 -16.73 4.74
N ALA A 70 -18.58 -17.03 5.32
CA ALA A 70 -19.85 -16.37 5.00
C ALA A 70 -19.84 -14.88 5.37
N ARG A 71 -19.36 -14.54 6.58
CA ARG A 71 -19.26 -13.15 7.02
C ARG A 71 -18.31 -12.35 6.13
N PHE A 72 -17.14 -12.92 5.80
CA PHE A 72 -16.20 -12.28 4.89
C PHE A 72 -16.83 -11.96 3.53
N PHE A 73 -17.53 -12.94 2.93
CA PHE A 73 -18.20 -12.75 1.66
C PHE A 73 -19.27 -11.65 1.72
N GLU A 74 -20.17 -11.71 2.70
CA GLU A 74 -21.34 -10.84 2.76
C GLU A 74 -20.99 -9.40 3.19
N GLU A 75 -20.15 -9.24 4.22
CA GLU A 75 -19.86 -7.93 4.83
C GLU A 75 -18.70 -7.19 4.16
N TYR A 76 -17.70 -7.91 3.66
CA TYR A 76 -16.45 -7.30 3.17
C TYR A 76 -16.29 -7.43 1.67
N LEU A 77 -16.46 -8.63 1.09
CA LEU A 77 -16.32 -8.82 -0.36
C LEU A 77 -17.46 -8.17 -1.14
N ARG A 78 -18.72 -8.47 -0.80
CA ARG A 78 -19.91 -7.86 -1.42
C ARG A 78 -20.18 -6.48 -0.86
N GLY A 79 -19.89 -6.29 0.43
CA GLY A 79 -20.22 -5.08 1.16
C GLY A 79 -21.71 -4.98 1.51
N THR A 80 -22.00 -4.20 2.54
CA THR A 80 -23.36 -3.84 2.98
C THR A 80 -23.48 -2.34 3.17
N GLY A 81 -24.71 -1.82 3.23
CA GLY A 81 -24.97 -0.40 3.45
C GLY A 81 -24.29 0.47 2.40
N GLU A 82 -23.49 1.45 2.85
CA GLU A 82 -22.76 2.35 1.94
C GLU A 82 -21.72 1.61 1.09
N PHE A 83 -21.23 0.44 1.50
CA PHE A 83 -20.20 -0.34 0.80
C PHE A 83 -20.76 -1.38 -0.17
N ALA A 84 -22.09 -1.44 -0.35
CA ALA A 84 -22.71 -2.40 -1.23
C ALA A 84 -22.15 -2.31 -2.66
N LYS A 85 -21.76 -3.46 -3.24
CA LYS A 85 -21.16 -3.64 -4.58
C LYS A 85 -19.70 -3.22 -4.73
N VAL A 86 -19.21 -2.31 -3.88
CA VAL A 86 -17.81 -1.85 -3.90
C VAL A 86 -16.93 -2.59 -2.89
N GLY A 87 -17.53 -3.35 -1.97
CA GLY A 87 -16.82 -4.02 -0.89
C GLY A 87 -16.35 -3.06 0.20
N LYS A 88 -15.97 -3.62 1.36
CA LYS A 88 -15.55 -2.86 2.54
C LYS A 88 -14.12 -3.23 2.93
N PRO A 89 -13.17 -2.27 2.95
CA PRO A 89 -11.84 -2.49 3.47
C PRO A 89 -11.87 -2.82 4.97
N VAL A 90 -10.99 -3.71 5.40
CA VAL A 90 -10.90 -4.15 6.79
C VAL A 90 -9.49 -4.57 7.13
N LEU A 91 -9.06 -4.26 8.36
CA LEU A 91 -7.81 -4.75 8.94
C LEU A 91 -8.09 -5.92 9.89
N PHE A 92 -7.32 -6.98 9.77
CA PHE A 92 -7.32 -8.14 10.67
C PHE A 92 -6.07 -8.08 11.55
N SER A 93 -6.24 -7.62 12.79
CA SER A 93 -5.09 -7.41 13.68
C SER A 93 -4.47 -8.74 14.09
N GLY A 94 -3.15 -8.83 13.99
CA GLY A 94 -2.41 -10.03 14.39
C GLY A 94 -2.62 -11.28 13.52
N ALA A 95 -3.38 -11.20 12.42
CA ALA A 95 -3.71 -12.34 11.57
C ALA A 95 -2.50 -13.04 10.93
N ALA A 96 -1.39 -12.34 10.70
CA ALA A 96 -0.16 -12.91 10.17
C ALA A 96 0.75 -13.54 11.24
N ARG A 97 0.49 -13.33 12.54
CA ARG A 97 1.39 -13.81 13.63
C ARG A 97 1.53 -15.33 13.68
N GLY A 98 0.52 -16.06 13.19
CA GLY A 98 0.54 -17.52 13.09
C GLY A 98 1.34 -18.07 11.90
N MET A 99 1.80 -17.21 10.98
CA MET A 99 2.59 -17.63 9.82
C MET A 99 4.06 -17.82 10.23
N PRO A 100 4.76 -18.89 9.77
CA PRO A 100 6.17 -19.08 10.01
C PRO A 100 7.00 -17.87 9.60
N ALA A 101 6.67 -17.26 8.45
CA ALA A 101 7.36 -16.09 7.94
C ALA A 101 7.41 -14.92 8.94
N TYR A 102 6.37 -14.72 9.75
CA TYR A 102 6.35 -13.63 10.75
C TYR A 102 7.48 -13.78 11.78
N ASN A 103 7.77 -15.00 12.21
CA ASN A 103 8.79 -15.27 13.23
C ASN A 103 10.16 -15.59 12.61
N LEU A 104 10.20 -16.16 11.41
CA LEU A 104 11.41 -16.69 10.80
C LEU A 104 12.13 -15.70 9.88
N TRP A 105 11.43 -14.77 9.21
CA TRP A 105 12.01 -13.92 8.17
C TRP A 105 12.87 -12.77 8.71
N THR A 106 13.92 -13.11 9.44
CA THR A 106 15.08 -12.24 9.68
C THR A 106 16.01 -12.26 8.46
N ASP A 107 16.89 -11.27 8.33
CA ASP A 107 17.82 -11.23 7.19
C ASP A 107 18.80 -12.40 7.22
N ASP A 108 19.28 -12.81 8.41
CA ASP A 108 20.16 -13.96 8.57
C ASP A 108 19.48 -15.26 8.11
N TYR A 109 18.25 -15.50 8.57
CA TYR A 109 17.48 -16.68 8.17
C TYR A 109 17.21 -16.71 6.67
N LEU A 110 16.74 -15.60 6.11
CA LEU A 110 16.46 -15.49 4.68
C LEU A 110 17.74 -15.67 3.85
N ARG A 111 18.86 -15.11 4.31
CA ARG A 111 20.16 -15.25 3.67
C ARG A 111 20.64 -16.71 3.68
N ASP A 112 20.56 -17.37 4.83
CA ASP A 112 21.09 -18.72 5.01
C ASP A 112 20.21 -19.78 4.35
N LYS A 113 18.90 -19.74 4.58
CA LYS A 113 17.97 -20.75 4.07
C LYS A 113 17.56 -20.48 2.61
N HIS A 114 17.29 -19.22 2.29
CA HIS A 114 16.63 -18.83 1.03
C HIS A 114 17.52 -17.96 0.14
N GLY A 115 18.79 -17.71 0.49
CA GLY A 115 19.63 -16.75 -0.24
C GLY A 115 19.87 -17.06 -1.73
N HIS A 116 19.65 -18.30 -2.15
CA HIS A 116 19.74 -18.75 -3.55
C HIS A 116 18.47 -18.47 -4.37
N VAL A 117 17.35 -18.19 -3.71
CA VAL A 117 16.06 -17.88 -4.35
C VAL A 117 16.19 -16.60 -5.17
N LEU A 118 15.63 -16.59 -6.37
CA LEU A 118 15.56 -15.38 -7.19
C LEU A 118 14.34 -14.54 -6.80
N LEU A 119 14.56 -13.24 -6.65
CA LEU A 119 13.54 -12.22 -6.67
C LEU A 119 13.51 -11.64 -8.08
N ASP A 120 12.40 -11.83 -8.78
CA ASP A 120 12.10 -11.05 -9.98
C ASP A 120 11.73 -9.62 -9.58
N GLN A 121 11.81 -8.68 -10.52
CA GLN A 121 11.29 -7.31 -10.31
C GLN A 121 11.93 -6.57 -9.13
N VAL A 122 13.27 -6.52 -9.07
CA VAL A 122 13.96 -5.54 -8.22
C VAL A 122 13.91 -4.18 -8.91
N GLU A 123 13.15 -3.27 -8.34
CA GLU A 123 12.99 -1.89 -8.77
C GLU A 123 14.15 -1.02 -8.25
N PRO A 124 14.70 -0.11 -9.08
CA PRO A 124 15.83 0.73 -8.72
C PRO A 124 15.44 2.02 -7.96
N GLU A 125 14.16 2.19 -7.62
CA GLU A 125 13.63 3.35 -6.89
C GLU A 125 12.61 2.89 -5.83
N LYS A 126 12.61 3.48 -4.64
CA LYS A 126 11.60 3.19 -3.59
C LYS A 126 10.31 3.98 -3.76
N LYS A 127 10.35 5.05 -4.55
CA LYS A 127 9.18 5.81 -4.96
C LYS A 127 8.68 5.24 -6.27
N GLU A 128 7.46 4.73 -6.27
CA GLU A 128 6.82 4.25 -7.49
C GLU A 128 6.61 5.42 -8.45
N THR A 129 7.11 5.27 -9.67
CA THR A 129 7.01 6.27 -10.74
C THR A 129 6.22 5.75 -11.95
N ARG A 130 5.77 4.47 -11.92
CA ARG A 130 5.06 3.78 -13.02
C ARG A 130 5.77 3.93 -14.37
N THR A 131 7.09 4.05 -14.35
CA THR A 131 7.93 4.16 -15.54
C THR A 131 8.58 2.80 -15.79
N VAL A 132 8.72 2.41 -17.05
CA VAL A 132 9.44 1.18 -17.42
C VAL A 132 10.93 1.40 -17.14
N LEU A 133 11.33 1.12 -15.91
CA LEU A 133 12.73 1.06 -15.50
C LEU A 133 13.25 -0.37 -15.76
N ALA A 134 14.55 -0.48 -16.02
CA ALA A 134 15.19 -1.78 -16.12
C ALA A 134 15.14 -2.46 -14.74
N GLN A 135 14.16 -3.36 -14.58
CA GLN A 135 14.10 -4.25 -13.43
C GLN A 135 15.18 -5.33 -13.59
N GLU A 136 15.86 -5.66 -12.50
CA GLU A 136 16.83 -6.74 -12.48
C GLU A 136 16.34 -7.90 -11.62
N ASP A 137 16.68 -9.13 -12.04
CA ASP A 137 16.48 -10.31 -11.23
C ASP A 137 17.69 -10.52 -10.32
N TRP A 138 17.47 -10.56 -9.02
CA TRP A 138 18.55 -10.73 -8.03
C TRP A 138 18.31 -11.97 -7.19
N THR A 139 19.40 -12.65 -6.80
CA THR A 139 19.28 -13.61 -5.70
C THR A 139 18.88 -12.86 -4.42
N LEU A 140 18.10 -13.51 -3.57
CA LEU A 140 17.69 -12.96 -2.28
C LEU A 140 18.92 -12.56 -1.45
N ARG A 141 20.02 -13.33 -1.52
CA ARG A 141 21.30 -12.95 -0.90
C ARG A 141 21.81 -11.61 -1.44
N LYS A 142 21.94 -11.46 -2.76
CA LYS A 142 22.39 -10.22 -3.40
C LYS A 142 21.48 -9.05 -3.00
N PHE A 143 20.16 -9.24 -2.97
CA PHE A 143 19.21 -8.23 -2.49
C PHE A 143 19.47 -7.84 -1.05
N LEU A 144 19.53 -8.82 -0.14
CA LEU A 144 19.78 -8.60 1.28
C LEU A 144 21.15 -7.99 1.58
N ASP A 145 22.15 -8.17 0.72
CA ASP A 145 23.49 -7.54 0.85
C ASP A 145 23.48 -6.05 0.47
N ASN A 146 22.40 -5.55 -0.16
CA ASN A 146 22.40 -4.25 -0.83
C ASN A 146 21.20 -3.36 -0.47
N TYR A 147 20.06 -3.93 -0.08
CA TYR A 147 18.79 -3.21 0.04
C TYR A 147 18.76 -2.16 1.16
N ALA A 148 19.60 -2.32 2.19
CA ALA A 148 19.71 -1.37 3.29
C ALA A 148 20.31 -0.03 2.84
N ASP A 149 21.30 -0.07 1.95
CA ASP A 149 22.10 1.09 1.55
C ASP A 149 21.71 1.66 0.18
N LYS A 150 20.95 0.91 -0.62
CA LYS A 150 20.49 1.33 -1.95
C LYS A 150 19.02 1.74 -1.96
N ASP A 151 18.66 2.58 -2.92
CA ASP A 151 17.28 2.97 -3.18
C ASP A 151 16.51 1.90 -3.96
N ILE A 152 16.59 0.65 -3.52
CA ILE A 152 15.95 -0.47 -4.21
C ILE A 152 14.75 -1.01 -3.45
N TYR A 153 13.86 -1.62 -4.21
CA TYR A 153 12.67 -2.28 -3.69
C TYR A 153 12.34 -3.54 -4.51
N SER A 154 11.76 -4.58 -3.90
CA SER A 154 11.28 -5.75 -4.65
C SER A 154 9.76 -5.86 -4.56
N THR A 155 9.14 -6.04 -5.73
CA THR A 155 7.70 -6.32 -5.96
C THR A 155 7.52 -7.70 -6.62
N ALA A 156 8.42 -8.64 -6.31
CA ALA A 156 8.51 -9.97 -6.89
C ALA A 156 7.20 -10.77 -6.81
N ILE A 157 6.95 -11.66 -7.78
CA ILE A 157 6.00 -12.75 -7.56
C ILE A 157 6.57 -13.61 -6.42
N THR A 158 5.77 -13.86 -5.37
CA THR A 158 6.27 -14.57 -4.17
C THR A 158 6.89 -15.92 -4.57
N PRO A 159 8.22 -16.08 -4.44
CA PRO A 159 8.89 -17.29 -4.90
C PRO A 159 8.39 -18.53 -4.16
N ARG A 160 8.27 -19.65 -4.86
CA ARG A 160 7.70 -20.89 -4.30
C ARG A 160 8.34 -21.33 -2.98
N ALA A 161 9.66 -21.17 -2.84
CA ALA A 161 10.40 -21.51 -1.62
C ALA A 161 10.00 -20.64 -0.41
N LEU A 162 9.68 -19.37 -0.63
CA LEU A 162 9.18 -18.47 0.41
C LEU A 162 7.70 -18.70 0.71
N SER A 163 6.93 -19.07 -0.32
CA SER A 163 5.49 -19.35 -0.24
C SER A 163 5.12 -20.53 0.68
N GLU A 164 6.07 -21.38 1.09
CA GLU A 164 5.86 -22.43 2.09
C GLU A 164 5.65 -21.87 3.51
N GLU A 165 6.17 -20.68 3.78
CA GLU A 165 6.20 -20.05 5.11
C GLU A 165 5.13 -18.96 5.28
N VAL A 166 4.32 -18.74 4.24
CA VAL A 166 3.22 -17.76 4.21
C VAL A 166 1.92 -18.50 3.90
N TYR A 167 0.86 -18.15 4.60
CA TYR A 167 -0.40 -18.90 4.60
C TYR A 167 -1.55 -18.08 4.04
N LEU A 168 -2.50 -18.76 3.38
CA LEU A 168 -3.81 -18.17 3.12
C LEU A 168 -4.56 -17.98 4.44
N LEU A 169 -5.29 -16.86 4.55
CA LEU A 169 -6.13 -16.62 5.72
C LEU A 169 -7.28 -17.65 5.77
N PRO A 170 -7.64 -18.18 6.96
CA PRO A 170 -8.65 -19.23 7.12
C PRO A 170 -9.97 -19.03 6.37
N PHE A 171 -10.50 -17.80 6.29
CA PHE A 171 -11.76 -17.53 5.55
C PHE A 171 -11.63 -17.77 4.04
N MET A 172 -10.41 -17.82 3.49
CA MET A 172 -10.14 -18.14 2.08
C MET A 172 -9.94 -19.64 1.83
N ASN A 173 -9.79 -20.46 2.87
CA ASN A 173 -9.38 -21.87 2.76
C ASN A 173 -10.51 -22.81 2.30
N CYS A 174 -11.66 -22.29 1.92
CA CYS A 174 -12.78 -23.06 1.39
C CYS A 174 -13.55 -22.25 0.34
N GLY A 175 -14.51 -22.91 -0.29
CA GLY A 175 -15.42 -22.27 -1.21
C GLY A 175 -14.78 -21.83 -2.53
N GLY A 176 -15.40 -20.85 -3.17
CA GLY A 176 -15.01 -20.38 -4.50
C GLY A 176 -13.72 -19.56 -4.52
N TYR A 177 -13.19 -19.09 -3.38
CA TYR A 177 -11.99 -18.23 -3.35
C TYR A 177 -10.77 -18.92 -3.92
N LEU A 178 -10.57 -20.19 -3.57
CA LEU A 178 -9.43 -20.97 -4.04
C LEU A 178 -9.43 -21.03 -5.58
N ASP A 179 -10.61 -21.16 -6.21
CA ASP A 179 -10.77 -21.27 -7.67
C ASP A 179 -10.45 -19.96 -8.42
N LYS A 180 -10.22 -18.87 -7.68
CA LYS A 180 -10.05 -17.51 -8.21
C LYS A 180 -8.72 -16.86 -7.82
N LEU A 181 -7.81 -17.58 -7.19
CA LEU A 181 -6.47 -17.09 -6.89
C LEU A 181 -5.74 -16.74 -8.20
N GLN A 182 -5.19 -15.52 -8.25
CA GLN A 182 -4.51 -14.99 -9.42
C GLN A 182 -3.00 -15.00 -9.24
N ALA A 183 -2.49 -14.31 -8.22
CA ALA A 183 -1.07 -14.12 -7.98
C ALA A 183 -0.79 -13.86 -6.50
N THR A 184 0.47 -14.03 -6.11
CA THR A 184 0.98 -13.59 -4.83
C THR A 184 2.19 -12.72 -5.05
N VAL A 185 2.24 -11.56 -4.40
CA VAL A 185 3.29 -10.57 -4.62
C VAL A 185 4.01 -10.30 -3.31
N LEU A 186 5.34 -10.46 -3.30
CA LEU A 186 6.23 -10.13 -2.21
C LEU A 186 6.69 -8.68 -2.37
N TRP A 187 6.57 -7.93 -1.28
CA TRP A 187 6.90 -6.52 -1.18
C TRP A 187 8.00 -6.38 -0.13
N PHE A 188 9.28 -6.21 -0.52
CA PHE A 188 10.43 -6.18 0.40
C PHE A 188 11.36 -4.97 0.17
N SER A 189 11.49 -4.07 1.17
CA SER A 189 12.42 -2.92 1.20
C SER A 189 13.08 -2.72 2.56
N SER A 190 14.03 -1.77 2.62
CA SER A 190 14.54 -1.18 3.87
C SER A 190 13.60 -0.12 4.48
N GLY A 191 12.38 0.04 3.94
CA GLY A 191 11.43 1.09 4.30
C GLY A 191 11.57 2.38 3.50
N GLY A 192 10.71 3.37 3.78
CA GLY A 192 10.69 4.66 3.09
C GLY A 192 10.17 4.59 1.64
N THR A 193 9.39 3.58 1.31
CA THR A 193 8.74 3.42 0.00
C THR A 193 7.46 4.23 -0.07
N SER A 194 7.09 4.70 -1.26
CA SER A 194 5.81 5.38 -1.52
C SER A 194 5.23 4.97 -2.87
N SER A 195 3.94 4.63 -2.92
CA SER A 195 3.24 4.30 -4.16
C SER A 195 2.82 5.56 -4.93
N VAL A 196 2.35 5.42 -6.16
CA VAL A 196 1.44 6.41 -6.76
C VAL A 196 0.02 6.18 -6.22
N ILE A 197 -0.89 7.14 -6.43
CA ILE A 197 -2.32 6.89 -6.21
C ILE A 197 -2.86 6.09 -7.40
N HIS A 198 -3.29 4.86 -7.17
CA HIS A 198 -3.82 3.97 -8.20
C HIS A 198 -4.92 3.07 -7.63
N SER A 199 -5.49 2.21 -8.47
CA SER A 199 -6.40 1.15 -8.06
C SER A 199 -6.02 -0.17 -8.71
N ASP A 200 -6.32 -1.28 -8.02
CA ASP A 200 -6.10 -2.63 -8.51
C ASP A 200 -7.40 -3.22 -9.04
N SER A 201 -7.34 -4.00 -10.13
CA SER A 201 -8.51 -4.73 -10.66
C SER A 201 -8.81 -6.03 -9.89
N GLN A 202 -7.97 -6.35 -8.91
CA GLN A 202 -7.98 -7.55 -8.10
C GLN A 202 -8.53 -7.28 -6.70
N GLN A 203 -9.12 -8.31 -6.11
CA GLN A 203 -9.28 -8.35 -4.66
C GLN A 203 -7.91 -8.63 -4.04
N ASN A 204 -7.58 -7.97 -2.92
CA ASN A 204 -6.24 -8.03 -2.36
C ASN A 204 -6.29 -8.30 -0.85
N VAL A 205 -5.68 -9.41 -0.42
CA VAL A 205 -5.34 -9.63 1.00
C VAL A 205 -3.86 -9.35 1.19
N HIS A 206 -3.56 -8.32 1.97
CA HIS A 206 -2.21 -7.84 2.22
C HIS A 206 -1.79 -8.16 3.66
N CYS A 207 -0.75 -8.96 3.86
CA CYS A 207 -0.24 -9.30 5.18
C CYS A 207 1.16 -8.70 5.41
N MET A 208 1.32 -7.95 6.51
CA MET A 208 2.60 -7.37 6.92
C MET A 208 3.37 -8.34 7.81
N LEU A 209 4.57 -8.72 7.37
CA LEU A 209 5.45 -9.64 8.08
C LEU A 209 6.53 -8.89 8.86
N ALA A 210 6.98 -7.74 8.36
CA ALA A 210 7.89 -6.84 9.06
C ALA A 210 7.61 -5.38 8.69
N GLY A 211 7.84 -4.45 9.61
CA GLY A 211 7.71 -3.01 9.38
C GLY A 211 6.30 -2.46 9.58
N THR A 212 6.02 -1.31 8.96
CA THR A 212 4.73 -0.62 9.04
C THR A 212 4.45 0.15 7.76
N LYS A 213 3.23 0.01 7.23
CA LYS A 213 2.72 0.77 6.09
C LYS A 213 1.49 1.59 6.49
N HIS A 214 1.45 2.83 6.04
CA HIS A 214 0.30 3.71 6.13
C HIS A 214 -0.43 3.75 4.79
N TRP A 215 -1.74 3.71 4.85
CA TRP A 215 -2.61 3.69 3.68
C TRP A 215 -3.62 4.83 3.76
N ILE A 216 -3.84 5.49 2.63
CA ILE A 216 -5.06 6.25 2.36
C ILE A 216 -5.87 5.45 1.34
N LEU A 217 -7.18 5.38 1.56
CA LEU A 217 -8.14 4.63 0.76
C LEU A 217 -9.28 5.55 0.34
N TRP A 218 -9.69 5.42 -0.91
CA TRP A 218 -10.86 6.09 -1.46
C TRP A 218 -11.74 5.10 -2.20
N ARG A 219 -13.05 5.30 -2.12
CA ARG A 219 -13.99 4.38 -2.73
C ARG A 219 -13.95 4.48 -4.27
N PRO A 220 -14.27 3.38 -4.98
CA PRO A 220 -14.32 3.38 -6.44
C PRO A 220 -15.32 4.41 -7.02
N ASP A 221 -16.41 4.72 -6.31
CA ASP A 221 -17.48 5.62 -6.77
C ASP A 221 -17.21 7.11 -6.53
N GLU A 222 -16.10 7.48 -5.90
CA GLU A 222 -15.64 8.86 -5.72
C GLU A 222 -15.02 9.47 -7.00
N LYS A 223 -14.86 8.67 -8.07
CA LYS A 223 -14.43 9.13 -9.42
C LYS A 223 -13.09 9.90 -9.44
N ILE A 224 -12.11 9.40 -8.68
CA ILE A 224 -10.73 9.90 -8.71
C ILE A 224 -10.08 9.67 -10.08
N ASP A 225 -10.63 8.77 -10.90
CA ASP A 225 -10.24 8.47 -12.28
C ASP A 225 -10.55 9.57 -13.31
N SER A 226 -10.44 10.85 -12.91
CA SER A 226 -10.68 12.00 -13.77
C SER A 226 -9.54 13.02 -13.74
N ARG A 227 -9.48 13.86 -14.78
CA ARG A 227 -8.47 14.92 -14.90
C ARG A 227 -8.52 15.93 -13.75
N GLU A 228 -9.66 16.07 -13.08
CA GLU A 228 -9.84 16.92 -11.89
C GLU A 228 -8.96 16.50 -10.71
N TYR A 229 -8.59 15.22 -10.64
CA TYR A 229 -7.71 14.66 -9.62
C TYR A 229 -6.31 14.34 -10.16
N GLY A 230 -6.00 14.80 -11.37
CA GLY A 230 -4.73 14.55 -12.03
C GLY A 230 -4.55 13.11 -12.51
N TRP A 231 -5.65 12.38 -12.72
CA TRP A 231 -5.63 11.03 -13.29
C TRP A 231 -5.18 11.05 -14.75
N ILE A 232 -4.39 10.04 -15.12
CA ILE A 232 -3.92 9.83 -16.48
C ILE A 232 -4.03 8.34 -16.87
N GLN A 233 -4.22 8.12 -18.17
CA GLN A 233 -3.86 6.88 -18.84
C GLN A 233 -2.46 7.09 -19.41
N ALA A 234 -1.44 6.48 -18.81
CA ALA A 234 -0.05 6.83 -19.07
C ALA A 234 0.35 6.67 -20.53
N GLU A 235 -0.12 5.63 -21.21
CA GLU A 235 0.19 5.35 -22.62
C GLU A 235 -0.41 6.41 -23.56
N ASP A 236 -1.55 7.01 -23.19
CA ASP A 236 -2.16 8.10 -23.94
C ASP A 236 -1.59 9.47 -23.57
N GLU A 237 -1.09 9.62 -22.34
CA GLU A 237 -0.40 10.82 -21.87
C GLU A 237 1.00 10.91 -22.48
N GLY A 238 1.74 9.81 -22.57
CA GLY A 238 3.08 9.73 -23.15
C GLY A 238 3.14 10.10 -24.63
N LYS A 239 2.03 9.98 -25.37
CA LYS A 239 1.91 10.48 -26.77
C LYS A 239 1.95 12.01 -26.85
N ARG A 240 1.64 12.72 -25.76
CA ARG A 240 1.45 14.18 -25.69
C ARG A 240 2.49 14.86 -24.82
N ASP A 241 2.95 14.18 -23.77
CA ASP A 241 3.91 14.70 -22.80
C ASP A 241 5.09 13.73 -22.66
N PRO A 242 6.30 14.13 -23.09
CA PRO A 242 7.50 13.31 -22.98
C PRO A 242 7.82 12.81 -21.57
N GLN A 243 7.32 13.48 -20.51
CA GLN A 243 7.48 13.05 -19.12
C GLN A 243 6.88 11.65 -18.89
N PHE A 244 5.82 11.29 -19.61
CA PHE A 244 5.10 10.02 -19.45
C PHE A 244 5.37 9.04 -20.59
N LYS A 245 6.39 9.28 -21.44
CA LYS A 245 6.60 8.47 -22.66
C LYS A 245 6.79 6.97 -22.35
N ASP A 246 7.46 6.67 -21.25
CA ASP A 246 7.79 5.31 -20.80
C ASP A 246 6.92 4.90 -19.59
N ALA A 247 5.86 5.67 -19.29
CA ALA A 247 4.98 5.36 -18.18
C ALA A 247 3.86 4.39 -18.60
N TYR A 248 3.34 3.60 -17.65
CA TYR A 248 2.32 2.59 -17.90
C TYR A 248 1.17 2.62 -16.89
N GLY A 249 0.00 2.17 -17.35
CA GLY A 249 -1.20 2.00 -16.52
C GLY A 249 -1.90 3.32 -16.16
N GLN A 250 -2.80 3.20 -15.18
CA GLN A 250 -3.69 4.28 -14.74
C GLN A 250 -3.39 4.67 -13.31
N PHE A 251 -3.16 5.95 -13.09
CA PHE A 251 -2.84 6.51 -11.78
C PHE A 251 -3.01 8.04 -11.77
N ALA A 252 -2.98 8.64 -10.58
CA ALA A 252 -2.90 10.09 -10.44
C ALA A 252 -1.47 10.57 -10.74
N GLY A 253 -1.11 10.64 -12.02
CA GLY A 253 0.25 10.97 -12.46
C GLY A 253 0.56 12.46 -12.53
N ARG A 254 -0.45 13.33 -12.47
CA ARG A 254 -0.28 14.80 -12.58
C ARG A 254 -0.26 15.51 -11.22
N ILE A 255 -0.26 14.77 -10.12
CA ILE A 255 -0.21 15.32 -8.76
C ILE A 255 1.14 15.02 -8.10
N ASN A 256 1.55 15.89 -7.18
CA ASN A 256 2.64 15.60 -6.25
C ASN A 256 2.03 15.34 -4.87
N VAL A 257 2.09 14.09 -4.42
CA VAL A 257 1.52 13.66 -3.12
C VAL A 257 2.21 14.31 -1.91
N SER A 258 3.44 14.79 -2.07
CA SER A 258 4.17 15.52 -1.01
C SER A 258 3.89 17.03 -1.02
N ASP A 259 3.23 17.55 -2.07
CA ASP A 259 2.90 18.96 -2.24
C ASP A 259 1.72 19.09 -3.22
N VAL A 260 0.51 18.89 -2.71
CA VAL A 260 -0.71 18.85 -3.51
C VAL A 260 -1.09 20.29 -3.90
N ASP A 261 -1.01 20.60 -5.19
CA ASP A 261 -1.48 21.88 -5.74
C ASP A 261 -3.02 21.94 -5.71
N LEU A 262 -3.57 22.42 -4.59
CA LEU A 262 -5.01 22.60 -4.39
C LEU A 262 -5.61 23.73 -5.25
N LYS A 263 -4.80 24.59 -5.88
CA LYS A 263 -5.32 25.56 -6.86
C LYS A 263 -5.62 24.86 -8.18
N LYS A 264 -4.78 23.92 -8.58
CA LYS A 264 -4.92 23.13 -9.80
C LYS A 264 -5.86 21.94 -9.63
N TYR A 265 -5.86 21.30 -8.45
CA TYR A 265 -6.66 20.12 -8.13
C TYR A 265 -7.48 20.32 -6.84
N PRO A 266 -8.44 21.28 -6.83
CA PRO A 266 -9.18 21.65 -5.62
C PRO A 266 -10.07 20.52 -5.07
N GLY A 267 -10.41 19.52 -5.89
CA GLY A 267 -11.23 18.37 -5.47
C GLY A 267 -10.62 17.60 -4.29
N TRP A 268 -9.29 17.52 -4.21
CA TRP A 268 -8.58 16.82 -3.12
C TRP A 268 -8.94 17.35 -1.74
N ASN A 269 -9.28 18.64 -1.59
CA ASN A 269 -9.61 19.22 -0.30
C ASN A 269 -10.94 18.67 0.29
N LYS A 270 -11.85 18.20 -0.55
CA LYS A 270 -13.18 17.71 -0.12
C LYS A 270 -13.32 16.19 -0.21
N MET A 271 -12.33 15.51 -0.78
CA MET A 271 -12.39 14.09 -1.09
C MET A 271 -12.48 13.24 0.20
N PRO A 272 -13.55 12.45 0.40
CA PRO A 272 -13.67 11.57 1.56
C PRO A 272 -12.62 10.46 1.52
N ARG A 273 -11.86 10.29 2.61
CA ARG A 273 -10.78 9.29 2.68
C ARG A 273 -10.84 8.46 3.95
N TRP A 274 -10.44 7.20 3.83
CA TRP A 274 -10.23 6.28 4.94
C TRP A 274 -8.75 6.05 5.13
N GLU A 275 -8.34 5.78 6.37
CA GLU A 275 -6.94 5.53 6.69
C GLU A 275 -6.75 4.15 7.32
N MET A 276 -5.61 3.52 7.05
CA MET A 276 -5.23 2.27 7.68
C MET A 276 -3.73 2.26 7.97
N THR A 277 -3.35 1.83 9.16
CA THR A 277 -1.95 1.59 9.51
C THR A 277 -1.75 0.11 9.73
N LEU A 278 -1.03 -0.54 8.82
CA LEU A 278 -0.77 -1.97 8.86
C LEU A 278 0.60 -2.21 9.48
N ARG A 279 0.64 -2.87 10.64
CA ARG A 279 1.87 -3.16 11.38
C ARG A 279 2.27 -4.63 11.18
N ALA A 280 3.51 -4.96 11.50
CA ALA A 280 3.99 -6.34 11.48
C ALA A 280 3.06 -7.25 12.30
N GLY A 281 2.56 -8.30 11.65
CA GLY A 281 1.60 -9.25 12.21
C GLY A 281 0.17 -9.00 11.77
N ASP A 282 -0.18 -7.83 11.23
CA ASP A 282 -1.53 -7.55 10.74
C ASP A 282 -1.70 -8.01 9.28
N CYS A 283 -2.95 -8.30 8.90
CA CYS A 283 -3.36 -8.40 7.51
C CYS A 283 -4.48 -7.41 7.21
N ALA A 284 -4.73 -7.09 5.94
CA ALA A 284 -5.84 -6.28 5.52
C ALA A 284 -6.47 -6.83 4.25
N PHE A 285 -7.76 -6.60 4.09
CA PHE A 285 -8.46 -6.80 2.84
C PHE A 285 -8.74 -5.45 2.19
N ILE A 286 -8.30 -5.30 0.95
CA ILE A 286 -8.53 -4.15 0.10
C ILE A 286 -9.42 -4.63 -1.05
N PRO A 287 -10.68 -4.16 -1.14
CA PRO A 287 -11.55 -4.58 -2.21
C PRO A 287 -11.05 -4.06 -3.55
N LYS A 288 -11.37 -4.78 -4.63
CA LYS A 288 -11.04 -4.35 -5.99
C LYS A 288 -11.49 -2.90 -6.26
N GLU A 289 -10.73 -2.22 -7.12
CA GLU A 289 -11.00 -0.88 -7.64
C GLU A 289 -10.96 0.24 -6.59
N TRP A 290 -10.69 -0.07 -5.31
CA TRP A 290 -10.42 0.97 -4.32
C TRP A 290 -9.13 1.71 -4.68
N TYR A 291 -9.23 3.02 -4.80
CA TYR A 291 -8.05 3.85 -4.98
C TYR A 291 -7.27 3.89 -3.68
N HIS A 292 -5.96 3.86 -3.78
CA HIS A 292 -5.11 3.84 -2.60
C HIS A 292 -3.77 4.51 -2.82
N TYR A 293 -3.23 5.02 -1.72
CA TYR A 293 -1.89 5.55 -1.58
C TYR A 293 -1.21 4.85 -0.41
N VAL A 294 0.04 4.42 -0.56
CA VAL A 294 0.74 3.63 0.44
C VAL A 294 2.14 4.17 0.67
N GLU A 295 2.50 4.37 1.93
CA GLU A 295 3.87 4.67 2.34
C GLU A 295 4.36 3.69 3.40
N SER A 296 5.62 3.29 3.33
CA SER A 296 6.27 2.58 4.44
C SER A 296 7.09 3.53 5.31
N THR A 297 7.03 3.27 6.61
CA THR A 297 7.97 3.84 7.59
C THR A 297 9.44 3.56 7.19
N ARG A 298 10.39 4.37 7.68
CA ARG A 298 11.84 4.21 7.40
C ARG A 298 12.48 3.09 8.23
N GLN A 299 11.93 1.89 8.09
CA GLN A 299 12.41 0.65 8.70
C GLN A 299 12.16 -0.50 7.74
N ARG A 300 12.93 -1.58 7.88
CA ARG A 300 12.75 -2.82 7.12
C ARG A 300 11.26 -3.20 7.00
N SER A 301 10.81 -3.39 5.77
CA SER A 301 9.41 -3.64 5.45
C SER A 301 9.28 -4.90 4.60
N ILE A 302 8.50 -5.86 5.06
CA ILE A 302 8.11 -7.05 4.29
C ILE A 302 6.60 -7.24 4.36
N SER A 303 5.98 -7.40 3.21
CA SER A 303 4.60 -7.85 3.10
C SER A 303 4.42 -8.86 1.97
N VAL A 304 3.38 -9.68 2.10
CA VAL A 304 2.92 -10.57 1.02
C VAL A 304 1.46 -10.31 0.75
N HIS A 305 1.14 -10.19 -0.54
CA HIS A 305 -0.19 -9.89 -1.04
C HIS A 305 -0.73 -11.14 -1.72
N VAL A 306 -2.01 -11.42 -1.54
CA VAL A 306 -2.74 -12.47 -2.27
C VAL A 306 -3.79 -11.79 -3.13
N TRP A 307 -3.59 -11.83 -4.44
CA TRP A 307 -4.53 -11.34 -5.42
C TRP A 307 -5.46 -12.45 -5.90
N PHE A 308 -6.75 -12.14 -5.93
CA PHE A 308 -7.78 -13.05 -6.41
C PHE A 308 -8.91 -12.30 -7.09
N HIS A 309 -9.64 -12.99 -7.95
CA HIS A 309 -10.85 -12.45 -8.55
C HIS A 309 -12.06 -12.74 -7.67
N ASN A 310 -13.04 -11.84 -7.64
CA ASN A 310 -14.30 -12.11 -6.97
C ASN A 310 -15.27 -12.91 -7.87
N GLY A 311 -16.10 -13.72 -7.22
CA GLY A 311 -17.37 -14.18 -7.77
C GLY A 311 -18.51 -13.42 -7.10
N ASN A 312 -19.64 -13.25 -7.80
CA ASN A 312 -20.84 -12.62 -7.23
C ASN A 312 -21.76 -13.62 -6.52
N VAL A 313 -21.32 -14.86 -6.35
CA VAL A 313 -22.09 -15.96 -5.77
C VAL A 313 -21.31 -16.53 -4.61
N PHE A 314 -21.97 -16.63 -3.45
CA PHE A 314 -21.40 -17.31 -2.31
C PHE A 314 -21.29 -18.82 -2.59
N GLU A 315 -20.12 -19.39 -2.33
CA GLU A 315 -19.87 -20.81 -2.53
C GLU A 315 -19.35 -21.43 -1.23
N GLY A 316 -20.20 -22.08 -0.43
CA GLY A 316 -19.81 -22.68 0.84
C GLY A 316 -19.11 -24.05 0.75
N ARG A 317 -18.67 -24.48 -0.43
CA ARG A 317 -18.12 -25.84 -0.63
C ARG A 317 -16.90 -26.08 0.28
N GLY A 318 -17.01 -27.08 1.16
CA GLY A 318 -15.93 -27.49 2.06
C GLY A 318 -15.71 -26.57 3.27
N CYS A 319 -16.57 -25.57 3.49
CA CYS A 319 -16.45 -24.66 4.63
C CYS A 319 -16.91 -25.28 5.96
N ASP A 320 -17.83 -26.25 5.94
CA ASP A 320 -18.32 -26.96 7.14
C ASP A 320 -17.17 -27.59 7.97
N LYS A 321 -16.09 -28.00 7.29
CA LYS A 321 -14.89 -28.56 7.95
C LYS A 321 -14.10 -27.51 8.74
N LEU A 322 -14.06 -26.27 8.24
CA LEU A 322 -13.42 -25.15 8.93
C LEU A 322 -14.25 -24.68 10.13
N GLU A 323 -15.58 -24.66 9.96
CA GLU A 323 -16.52 -24.29 11.00
C GLU A 323 -16.47 -25.27 12.19
N ALA A 324 -16.42 -26.57 11.92
CA ALA A 324 -16.30 -27.60 12.95
C ALA A 324 -15.03 -27.46 13.82
N LYS A 325 -13.97 -26.83 13.29
CA LYS A 325 -12.71 -26.58 14.01
C LYS A 325 -12.58 -25.12 14.49
N LEU A 326 -13.69 -24.37 14.56
CA LEU A 326 -13.74 -22.97 15.04
C LEU A 326 -12.74 -22.03 14.34
N TYR A 327 -12.40 -22.30 13.07
CA TYR A 327 -11.36 -21.55 12.36
C TYR A 327 -9.99 -21.55 13.05
N ASN A 328 -9.71 -22.56 13.90
CA ASN A 328 -8.39 -22.72 14.48
C ASN A 328 -7.39 -23.03 13.37
N SER A 329 -6.59 -22.03 13.05
CA SER A 329 -5.69 -22.01 11.90
C SER A 329 -4.73 -23.20 11.86
N SER A 330 -4.30 -23.75 13.01
CA SER A 330 -3.28 -24.82 13.08
C SER A 330 -3.63 -26.11 12.31
N ASP A 331 -4.92 -26.37 12.12
CA ASP A 331 -5.41 -27.66 11.62
C ASP A 331 -5.75 -27.63 10.13
N PHE A 332 -5.81 -26.46 9.49
CA PHE A 332 -6.21 -26.35 8.08
C PHE A 332 -5.54 -25.16 7.40
N VAL A 333 -4.21 -25.20 7.37
CA VAL A 333 -3.37 -24.18 6.73
C VAL A 333 -3.02 -24.60 5.30
N TYR A 334 -3.53 -23.84 4.31
CA TYR A 334 -2.88 -23.80 3.00
C TYR A 334 -1.72 -22.82 3.07
N SER A 335 -0.50 -23.33 2.90
CA SER A 335 0.61 -22.48 2.49
C SER A 335 0.38 -22.00 1.07
N LEU A 336 0.90 -20.82 0.72
CA LEU A 336 0.79 -20.31 -0.65
C LEU A 336 1.40 -21.31 -1.65
N SER A 337 2.42 -22.09 -1.25
CA SER A 337 3.01 -23.15 -2.08
C SER A 337 2.09 -24.36 -2.32
N ASP A 338 1.03 -24.54 -1.52
CA ASP A 338 0.01 -25.57 -1.76
C ASP A 338 -0.97 -25.18 -2.87
N CYS A 339 -0.90 -23.92 -3.33
CA CYS A 339 -1.78 -23.34 -4.33
C CYS A 339 -1.09 -23.09 -5.66
N THR A 340 -1.85 -23.24 -6.74
CA THR A 340 -1.50 -22.82 -8.09
C THR A 340 -2.14 -21.47 -8.36
N PHE A 341 -1.30 -20.47 -8.55
CA PHE A 341 -1.72 -19.14 -8.98
C PHE A 341 -1.81 -19.13 -10.51
N ARG A 342 -2.90 -18.59 -11.05
CA ARG A 342 -3.30 -18.82 -12.45
C ARG A 342 -2.39 -18.10 -13.45
N GLU A 343 -1.48 -18.87 -14.04
CA GLU A 343 -1.16 -18.78 -15.47
C GLU A 343 -1.80 -19.92 -16.30
N SER A 344 -2.30 -20.99 -15.67
CA SER A 344 -2.70 -22.21 -16.39
C SER A 344 -4.21 -22.35 -16.62
N ARG A 345 -4.64 -22.48 -17.90
CA ARG A 345 -6.00 -22.87 -18.33
C ARG A 345 -6.35 -24.35 -18.03
N LYS A 346 -5.75 -24.99 -17.02
CA LYS A 346 -5.96 -26.42 -16.73
C LYS A 346 -6.90 -26.62 -15.55
N ARG A 347 -7.78 -27.63 -15.67
CA ARG A 347 -8.87 -28.01 -14.75
C ARG A 347 -8.39 -28.65 -13.42
N ASN A 348 -7.19 -28.34 -12.95
CA ASN A 348 -6.75 -28.86 -11.64
C ASN A 348 -7.37 -28.01 -10.52
N PRO A 349 -7.69 -28.61 -9.36
CA PRO A 349 -8.08 -27.83 -8.20
C PRO A 349 -6.93 -26.89 -7.82
N PRO A 350 -7.24 -25.64 -7.51
CA PRO A 350 -6.28 -24.55 -7.37
C PRO A 350 -5.39 -24.68 -6.14
N CYS A 351 -5.80 -25.43 -5.11
CA CYS A 351 -4.97 -25.69 -3.93
C CYS A 351 -5.10 -27.15 -3.51
N ARG A 352 -4.01 -27.75 -3.03
CA ARG A 352 -3.99 -29.14 -2.56
C ARG A 352 -3.14 -29.28 -1.32
N LEU A 353 -3.78 -29.61 -0.19
CA LEU A 353 -3.05 -29.94 1.04
C LEU A 353 -2.17 -31.18 0.81
N PRO A 354 -0.91 -31.18 1.29
CA PRO A 354 -0.09 -32.37 1.31
C PRO A 354 -0.75 -33.48 2.14
N LYS A 355 -0.55 -34.74 1.73
CA LYS A 355 -1.15 -35.92 2.38
C LYS A 355 -0.85 -35.98 3.89
N GLU A 356 0.35 -35.58 4.29
CA GLU A 356 0.79 -35.55 5.69
C GLU A 356 0.03 -34.52 6.53
N ARG A 357 -0.36 -33.38 5.92
CA ARG A 357 -1.20 -32.36 6.57
C ARG A 357 -2.66 -32.81 6.61
N LEU A 358 -3.16 -33.41 5.53
CA LEU A 358 -4.51 -34.00 5.47
C LEU A 358 -4.75 -35.03 6.57
N ALA A 359 -3.78 -35.92 6.84
CA ALA A 359 -3.89 -36.93 7.89
C ALA A 359 -4.02 -36.33 9.31
N ARG A 360 -3.48 -35.13 9.55
CA ARG A 360 -3.67 -34.39 10.81
C ARG A 360 -5.03 -33.70 10.90
N THR A 361 -5.73 -33.53 9.77
CA THR A 361 -7.04 -32.89 9.71
C THR A 361 -8.20 -33.86 9.93
N GLU A 362 -7.97 -35.17 9.76
CA GLU A 362 -8.95 -36.26 9.91
C GLU A 362 -8.97 -36.87 11.33
N LEU A 363 -8.05 -36.46 12.20
CA LEU A 363 -8.04 -36.67 13.64
C LEU A 363 -8.69 -35.47 14.34
#